data_AF-A0ABC8XTI3-F1
#
_entry.id   AF-A0ABC8XTI3-F1
#
_cell.length_a   1.000
_cell.length_b   1.000
_cell.length_c   1.000
_cell.angle_alpha   90.00
_cell.angle_beta   90.00
_cell.angle_gamma   90.00
#
_symmetry.space_group_name_H-M   'P 1'
#
loop_
_entity.id
_entity.type
_entity.pdbx_description
1 polymer ?
#
loop_
_entity_poly.entity_id
_entity_poly.type
_entity_poly.pdbx_seq_one_letter_code
_entity_poly.pdbx_strand_id
1 'polypeptide(L)'
;MEMTPACCVDEEELTLMKSLLEEGNDDDDREIEEMMTHCLSQAAELQDVDVLSSEALAWATGMEVAGARMAESMGSLAEDIRRGVAVLAQRPGEEAAAEALLRHAALADAHRADGEELVAATRRLQEKGLRRLAAAEHLVDPGCLVVVRFVVEVLGSDLADGCVPTPEEVDAAAVLERQVVAMRESMVALAGRLRRGAAAFEARPGEEALVDALRRQAANADAVRATAEARTPCTGTRTQVLARNRRWQGAGNEECQDMII
;
A
#
# COMPACT_ATOMS: atom_id res chain seq x y z
N MET A 1 28.40 -28.44 35.45
CA MET A 1 27.78 -27.43 34.57
C MET A 1 26.85 -28.21 33.68
N GLU A 2 25.62 -28.42 34.15
CA GLU A 2 24.58 -29.11 33.38
C GLU A 2 24.21 -28.22 32.21
N MET A 3 24.45 -28.70 30.99
CA MET A 3 23.85 -28.11 29.81
C MET A 3 22.36 -28.47 29.85
N THR A 4 21.52 -27.50 30.18
CA THR A 4 20.09 -27.59 29.87
C THR A 4 19.95 -27.78 28.35
N PRO A 5 19.22 -28.80 27.88
CA PRO A 5 19.00 -28.97 26.45
C PRO A 5 18.07 -27.85 25.97
N ALA A 6 18.49 -27.13 24.94
CA ALA A 6 17.75 -26.02 24.32
C ALA A 6 16.53 -26.48 23.49
N CYS A 7 15.85 -27.56 23.89
CA CYS A 7 14.76 -28.17 23.15
C CYS A 7 13.68 -28.66 24.11
N CYS A 8 12.97 -27.73 24.73
CA CYS A 8 11.78 -28.05 25.51
C CYS A 8 10.58 -27.56 24.72
N VAL A 9 9.99 -28.45 23.91
CA VAL A 9 8.55 -28.39 23.66
C VAL A 9 7.91 -28.95 24.93
N ASP A 10 7.09 -28.16 25.62
CA ASP A 10 6.44 -28.62 26.84
C ASP A 10 5.21 -29.52 26.53
N GLU A 11 4.65 -30.18 27.56
CA GLU A 11 3.51 -31.08 27.35
C GLU A 11 2.24 -30.35 26.90
N GLU A 12 2.10 -29.06 27.21
CA GLU A 12 0.95 -28.26 26.79
C GLU A 12 1.05 -27.96 25.29
N GLU A 13 2.22 -27.51 24.82
CA GLU A 13 2.53 -27.33 23.39
C GLU A 13 2.40 -28.65 22.61
N LEU A 14 2.86 -29.75 23.18
CA LEU A 14 2.77 -31.07 22.55
C LEU A 14 1.33 -31.59 22.49
N THR A 15 0.50 -31.24 23.48
CA THR A 15 -0.95 -31.52 23.44
C THR A 15 -1.65 -30.66 22.40
N LEU A 16 -1.29 -29.38 22.28
CA LEU A 16 -1.81 -28.47 21.25
C LEU A 16 -1.44 -28.94 19.82
N MET A 17 -0.21 -29.42 19.61
CA MET A 17 0.19 -30.01 18.33
C MET A 17 -0.59 -31.28 18.00
N LYS A 18 -0.94 -32.07 19.00
CA LYS A 18 -1.78 -33.26 18.81
C LYS A 18 -3.24 -32.91 18.54
N SER A 19 -3.78 -31.84 19.15
CA SER A 19 -5.15 -31.40 18.85
C SER A 19 -5.28 -30.89 17.41
N LEU A 20 -4.23 -30.30 16.84
CA LEU A 20 -4.18 -29.96 15.40
C LEU A 20 -4.39 -31.19 14.50
N LEU A 21 -3.99 -32.39 14.93
CA LEU A 21 -4.24 -33.63 14.17
C LEU A 21 -5.72 -34.07 14.21
N GLU A 22 -6.44 -33.69 15.26
CA GLU A 22 -7.87 -33.98 15.43
C GLU A 22 -8.75 -32.92 14.75
N GLU A 23 -8.24 -31.69 14.60
CA GLU A 23 -8.87 -30.58 13.88
C GLU A 23 -8.53 -30.52 12.39
N GLY A 24 -7.67 -31.42 11.88
CA GLY A 24 -7.29 -31.50 10.47
C GLY A 24 -8.52 -31.63 9.56
N ASN A 25 -9.00 -30.51 9.06
CA ASN A 25 -10.16 -30.42 8.20
C ASN A 25 -9.64 -30.18 6.78
N ASP A 26 -9.64 -31.24 5.96
CA ASP A 26 -9.19 -31.21 4.56
C ASP A 26 -9.80 -30.06 3.73
N ASP A 27 -10.93 -29.49 4.17
CA ASP A 27 -11.59 -28.34 3.55
C ASP A 27 -10.82 -27.02 3.71
N ASP A 28 -10.15 -26.78 4.84
CA ASP A 28 -9.42 -25.52 5.09
C ASP A 28 -8.15 -25.46 4.24
N ASP A 29 -7.42 -26.58 4.16
CA ASP A 29 -6.23 -26.71 3.33
C ASP A 29 -6.55 -26.54 1.84
N ARG A 30 -7.69 -27.10 1.41
CA ARG A 30 -8.18 -26.96 0.03
C ARG A 30 -8.58 -25.52 -0.28
N GLU A 31 -9.20 -24.79 0.65
CA GLU A 31 -9.52 -23.37 0.45
C GLU A 31 -8.24 -22.53 0.27
N ILE A 32 -7.20 -22.81 1.06
CA ILE A 32 -5.90 -22.14 0.94
C ILE A 32 -5.26 -22.45 -0.41
N GLU A 33 -5.25 -23.71 -0.85
CA GLU A 33 -4.71 -24.13 -2.15
C GLU A 33 -5.45 -23.47 -3.33
N GLU A 34 -6.79 -23.45 -3.28
CA GLU A 34 -7.64 -22.82 -4.29
C GLU A 34 -7.37 -21.30 -4.36
N MET A 35 -7.26 -20.64 -3.20
CA MET A 35 -6.90 -19.22 -3.11
C MET A 35 -5.52 -18.94 -3.69
N MET A 36 -4.50 -19.74 -3.34
CA MET A 36 -3.14 -19.54 -3.83
C MET A 36 -3.05 -19.75 -5.34
N THR A 37 -3.71 -20.79 -5.85
CA THR A 37 -3.84 -21.05 -7.29
C THR A 37 -4.48 -19.86 -8.00
N HIS A 38 -5.55 -19.29 -7.44
CA HIS A 38 -6.20 -18.10 -8.00
C HIS A 38 -5.26 -16.89 -8.04
N CYS A 39 -4.56 -16.60 -6.94
CA CYS A 39 -3.61 -15.49 -6.86
C CYS A 39 -2.45 -15.64 -7.86
N LEU A 40 -1.89 -16.84 -8.01
CA LEU A 40 -0.81 -17.12 -8.96
C LEU A 40 -1.29 -17.02 -10.41
N SER A 41 -2.50 -17.49 -10.71
CA SER A 41 -3.13 -17.32 -12.03
C SER A 41 -3.31 -15.85 -12.37
N GLN A 42 -3.86 -15.07 -11.44
CA GLN A 42 -4.01 -13.62 -11.62
C GLN A 42 -2.66 -12.92 -11.82
N ALA A 43 -1.63 -13.31 -11.06
CA ALA A 43 -0.29 -12.77 -11.24
C ALA A 43 0.28 -13.10 -12.63
N ALA A 44 0.05 -14.32 -13.13
CA ALA A 44 0.48 -14.76 -14.45
C ALA A 44 -0.21 -13.97 -15.56
N GLU A 45 -1.53 -13.79 -15.50
CA GLU A 45 -2.29 -12.97 -16.45
C GLU A 45 -1.76 -11.53 -16.53
N LEU A 46 -1.40 -10.95 -15.39
CA LEU A 46 -0.83 -9.61 -15.32
C LEU A 46 0.60 -9.52 -15.87
N GLN A 47 1.36 -10.63 -15.96
CA GLN A 47 2.71 -10.60 -16.54
C GLN A 47 2.69 -10.23 -18.02
N ASP A 48 1.65 -10.63 -18.75
CA ASP A 48 1.53 -10.38 -20.19
C ASP A 48 0.96 -8.98 -20.50
N VAL A 49 0.41 -8.28 -19.50
CA VAL A 49 -0.14 -6.94 -19.68
C VAL A 49 0.98 -5.89 -19.77
N ASP A 50 1.05 -5.16 -20.89
CA ASP A 50 2.08 -4.11 -21.10
C ASP A 50 2.02 -2.97 -20.07
N VAL A 51 0.80 -2.56 -19.70
CA VAL A 51 0.53 -1.43 -18.81
C VAL A 51 -0.28 -1.90 -17.61
N LEU A 52 0.37 -2.07 -16.46
CA LEU A 52 -0.34 -2.38 -15.22
C LEU A 52 -1.09 -1.15 -14.72
N SER A 53 -2.36 -1.34 -14.37
CA SER A 53 -3.17 -0.32 -13.71
C SER A 53 -2.65 -0.03 -12.30
N SER A 54 -3.04 1.12 -11.73
CA SER A 54 -2.73 1.43 -10.32
C SER A 54 -3.30 0.38 -9.37
N GLU A 55 -4.48 -0.16 -9.67
CA GLU A 55 -5.14 -1.19 -8.89
C GLU A 55 -4.36 -2.51 -8.93
N ALA A 56 -3.92 -2.95 -10.12
CA ALA A 56 -3.09 -4.15 -10.27
C ALA A 56 -1.77 -4.04 -9.49
N LEU A 57 -1.16 -2.86 -9.47
CA LEU A 57 0.08 -2.61 -8.72
C LEU A 57 -0.16 -2.56 -7.21
N ALA A 58 -1.30 -2.02 -6.75
CA ALA A 58 -1.71 -2.03 -5.35
C ALA A 58 -2.00 -3.46 -4.88
N TRP A 59 -2.72 -4.24 -5.69
CA TRP A 59 -2.96 -5.67 -5.48
C TRP A 59 -1.63 -6.43 -5.35
N ALA A 60 -0.71 -6.26 -6.30
CA ALA A 60 0.60 -6.93 -6.25
C ALA A 60 1.41 -6.55 -5.00
N THR A 61 1.30 -5.31 -4.53
CA THR A 61 1.93 -4.87 -3.26
C THR A 61 1.30 -5.56 -2.05
N GLY A 62 -0.03 -5.64 -2.02
CA GLY A 62 -0.75 -6.33 -0.94
C GLY A 62 -0.43 -7.82 -0.90
N MET A 63 -0.40 -8.47 -2.06
CA MET A 63 -0.11 -9.90 -2.19
C MET A 63 1.34 -10.26 -1.89
N GLU A 64 2.32 -9.40 -2.22
CA GLU A 64 3.70 -9.62 -1.78
C GLU A 64 3.80 -9.64 -0.24
N VAL A 65 3.14 -8.70 0.44
CA VAL A 65 3.13 -8.65 1.91
C VAL A 65 2.39 -9.85 2.49
N ALA A 66 1.24 -10.22 1.93
CA ALA A 66 0.46 -11.36 2.39
C ALA A 66 1.22 -12.68 2.20
N GLY A 67 1.80 -12.92 1.02
CA GLY A 67 2.59 -14.11 0.72
C GLY A 67 3.83 -14.21 1.61
N ALA A 68 4.52 -13.10 1.88
CA ALA A 68 5.67 -13.09 2.79
C ALA A 68 5.26 -13.48 4.23
N ARG A 69 4.15 -12.94 4.73
CA ARG A 69 3.61 -13.31 6.06
C ARG A 69 3.18 -14.76 6.13
N MET A 70 2.54 -15.27 5.08
CA MET A 70 2.15 -16.68 4.99
C MET A 70 3.40 -17.58 5.04
N ALA A 71 4.41 -17.29 4.22
CA ALA A 71 5.66 -18.04 4.18
C ALA A 71 6.39 -18.04 5.53
N GLU A 72 6.44 -16.89 6.21
CA GLU A 72 7.02 -16.78 7.56
C GLU A 72 6.26 -17.62 8.59
N SER A 73 4.93 -17.45 8.66
CA SER A 73 4.08 -18.18 9.60
C SER A 73 4.12 -19.69 9.37
N MET A 74 4.02 -20.14 8.12
CA MET A 74 4.08 -21.56 7.77
C MET A 74 5.47 -22.16 8.01
N GLY A 75 6.53 -21.38 7.76
CA GLY A 75 7.88 -21.76 8.11
C GLY A 75 8.07 -21.99 9.61
N SER A 76 7.58 -21.06 10.44
CA SER A 76 7.60 -21.20 11.89
C SER A 76 6.81 -22.43 12.35
N LEU A 77 5.60 -22.62 11.82
CA LEU A 77 4.76 -23.77 12.14
C LEU A 77 5.45 -25.10 11.80
N ALA A 78 6.05 -25.22 10.61
CA ALA A 78 6.76 -26.43 10.20
C ALA A 78 7.98 -26.71 11.10
N GLU A 79 8.70 -25.69 11.55
CA GLU A 79 9.78 -25.82 12.52
C GLU A 79 9.27 -26.29 13.89
N ASP A 80 8.18 -25.72 14.39
CA ASP A 80 7.56 -26.09 15.66
C ASP A 80 7.09 -27.55 15.65
N ILE A 81 6.44 -27.97 14.58
CA ILE A 81 6.01 -29.35 14.36
C ILE A 81 7.23 -30.29 14.35
N ARG A 82 8.29 -29.95 13.62
CA ARG A 82 9.53 -30.76 13.60
C ARG A 82 10.15 -30.90 14.99
N ARG A 83 10.11 -29.85 15.83
CA ARG A 83 10.54 -29.91 17.23
C ARG A 83 9.65 -30.87 18.04
N GLY A 84 8.33 -30.80 17.89
CA GLY A 84 7.39 -31.74 18.54
C GLY A 84 7.62 -33.20 18.13
N VAL A 85 7.84 -33.46 16.84
CA VAL A 85 8.18 -34.79 16.31
C VAL A 85 9.44 -35.35 16.96
N ALA A 86 10.48 -34.52 17.15
CA ALA A 86 11.72 -34.95 17.80
C ALA A 86 11.52 -35.38 19.27
N VAL A 87 10.53 -34.81 19.96
CA VAL A 87 10.13 -35.22 21.32
C VAL A 87 9.33 -36.53 21.27
N LEU A 88 8.37 -36.66 20.34
CA LEU A 88 7.56 -37.86 20.18
C LEU A 88 8.37 -39.08 19.77
N ALA A 89 9.40 -38.92 18.93
CA ALA A 89 10.27 -40.00 18.50
C ALA A 89 11.01 -40.70 19.65
N GLN A 90 11.09 -40.07 20.83
CA GLN A 90 11.69 -40.64 22.04
C GLN A 90 10.67 -41.40 22.92
N ARG A 91 9.39 -41.37 22.58
CA ARG A 91 8.28 -41.96 23.35
C ARG A 91 7.78 -43.24 22.66
N PRO A 92 7.86 -44.40 23.33
CA PRO A 92 7.30 -45.64 22.78
C PRO A 92 5.79 -45.54 22.57
N GLY A 93 5.30 -45.93 21.39
CA GLY A 93 3.86 -45.94 21.07
C GLY A 93 3.31 -44.65 20.46
N GLU A 94 4.17 -43.65 20.21
CA GLU A 94 3.81 -42.35 19.62
C GLU A 94 4.17 -42.26 18.12
N GLU A 95 4.54 -43.37 17.49
CA GLU A 95 5.03 -43.40 16.10
C GLU A 95 3.98 -42.87 15.11
N ALA A 96 2.71 -43.21 15.31
CA ALA A 96 1.61 -42.75 14.45
C ALA A 96 1.36 -41.24 14.57
N ALA A 97 1.47 -40.68 15.78
CA ALA A 97 1.33 -39.24 16.02
C ALA A 97 2.51 -38.47 15.41
N ALA A 98 3.73 -39.00 15.55
CA ALA A 98 4.92 -38.44 14.92
C ALA A 98 4.82 -38.44 13.38
N GLU A 99 4.32 -39.52 12.77
CA GLU A 99 4.11 -39.60 11.32
C GLU A 99 3.03 -38.61 10.83
N ALA A 100 1.92 -38.48 11.56
CA ALA A 100 0.86 -37.54 11.23
C ALA A 100 1.33 -36.08 11.30
N LEU A 101 2.15 -35.73 12.32
CA LEU A 101 2.78 -34.42 12.42
C LEU A 101 3.79 -34.17 11.30
N LEU A 102 4.57 -35.17 10.89
CA LEU A 102 5.47 -35.02 9.75
C LEU A 102 4.71 -34.70 8.45
N ARG A 103 3.52 -35.28 8.24
CA ARG A 103 2.66 -34.90 7.11
C ARG A 103 2.21 -33.44 7.20
N HIS A 104 1.81 -32.96 8.38
CA HIS A 104 1.45 -31.55 8.59
C HIS A 104 2.63 -30.60 8.37
N ALA A 105 3.84 -30.97 8.83
CA ALA A 105 5.04 -30.17 8.55
C ALA A 105 5.31 -30.09 7.03
N ALA A 106 5.15 -31.19 6.31
CA ALA A 106 5.30 -31.20 4.84
C ALA A 106 4.26 -30.33 4.14
N LEU A 107 3.02 -30.32 4.62
CA LEU A 107 1.96 -29.45 4.12
C LEU A 107 2.26 -27.96 4.40
N ALA A 108 2.67 -27.64 5.63
CA ALA A 108 3.10 -26.29 5.98
C ALA A 108 4.30 -25.83 5.13
N ASP A 109 5.28 -26.70 4.86
CA ASP A 109 6.38 -26.40 3.94
C ASP A 109 5.89 -26.15 2.50
N ALA A 110 4.86 -26.87 2.03
CA ALA A 110 4.24 -26.63 0.72
C ALA A 110 3.58 -25.25 0.65
N HIS A 111 2.74 -24.90 1.64
CA HIS A 111 2.13 -23.58 1.73
C HIS A 111 3.15 -22.45 1.88
N ARG A 112 4.25 -22.71 2.59
CA ARG A 112 5.38 -21.78 2.63
C ARG A 112 5.93 -21.53 1.22
N ALA A 113 6.16 -22.60 0.46
CA ALA A 113 6.66 -22.49 -0.91
C ALA A 113 5.68 -21.72 -1.81
N ASP A 114 4.37 -21.95 -1.69
CA ASP A 114 3.35 -21.18 -2.41
C ASP A 114 3.43 -19.69 -2.08
N GLY A 115 3.59 -19.34 -0.80
CA GLY A 115 3.77 -17.96 -0.34
C GLY A 115 5.03 -17.31 -0.92
N GLU A 116 6.15 -18.04 -0.93
CA GLU A 116 7.41 -17.59 -1.54
C GLU A 116 7.28 -17.40 -3.06
N GLU A 117 6.54 -18.28 -3.75
CA GLU A 117 6.26 -18.16 -5.17
C GLU A 117 5.41 -16.93 -5.49
N LEU A 118 4.35 -16.68 -4.70
CA LEU A 118 3.50 -15.51 -4.85
C LEU A 118 4.29 -14.21 -4.64
N VAL A 119 5.18 -14.18 -3.64
CA VAL A 119 6.13 -13.07 -3.44
C VAL A 119 7.00 -12.86 -4.68
N ALA A 120 7.58 -13.92 -5.23
CA ALA A 120 8.40 -13.82 -6.43
C ALA A 120 7.59 -13.32 -7.64
N ALA A 121 6.38 -13.81 -7.83
CA ALA A 121 5.50 -13.44 -8.93
C ALA A 121 5.07 -11.97 -8.87
N THR A 122 4.62 -11.51 -7.71
CA THR A 122 4.21 -10.13 -7.47
C THR A 122 5.38 -9.15 -7.55
N ARG A 123 6.57 -9.53 -7.05
CA ARG A 123 7.79 -8.74 -7.21
C ARG A 123 8.17 -8.54 -8.68
N ARG A 124 8.03 -9.56 -9.53
CA ARG A 124 8.23 -9.43 -10.99
C ARG A 124 7.28 -8.38 -11.60
N LEU A 125 6.00 -8.37 -11.20
CA LEU A 125 5.04 -7.35 -11.66
C LEU A 125 5.44 -5.94 -11.22
N GLN A 126 5.86 -5.78 -9.96
CA GLN A 126 6.30 -4.49 -9.44
C GLN A 126 7.54 -3.98 -10.16
N GLU A 127 8.52 -4.85 -10.39
CA GLU A 127 9.73 -4.52 -11.13
C GLU A 127 9.43 -4.10 -12.57
N LYS A 128 8.52 -4.82 -13.26
CA LYS A 128 8.02 -4.43 -14.59
C LYS A 128 7.42 -3.02 -14.56
N GLY A 129 6.57 -2.74 -13.57
CA GLY A 129 6.00 -1.42 -13.34
C GLY A 129 7.08 -0.35 -13.13
N LEU A 130 8.06 -0.61 -12.27
CA LEU A 130 9.16 0.33 -11.98
C LEU A 130 10.02 0.62 -13.20
N ARG A 131 10.41 -0.40 -13.98
CA ARG A 131 11.17 -0.23 -15.22
C ARG A 131 10.41 0.62 -16.24
N ARG A 132 9.10 0.43 -16.35
CA ARG A 132 8.25 1.28 -17.19
C ARG A 132 8.22 2.72 -16.69
N LEU A 133 8.02 2.94 -15.39
CA LEU A 133 8.00 4.29 -14.81
C LEU A 133 9.34 5.01 -15.02
N ALA A 134 10.46 4.28 -14.91
CA ALA A 134 11.79 4.81 -15.18
C ALA A 134 11.99 5.20 -16.66
N ALA A 135 11.42 4.43 -17.59
CA ALA A 135 11.49 4.71 -19.02
C ALA A 135 10.54 5.83 -19.50
N ALA A 136 9.58 6.24 -18.66
CA ALA A 136 8.64 7.30 -19.02
C ALA A 136 9.33 8.66 -19.08
N GLU A 137 9.25 9.34 -20.23
CA GLU A 137 9.81 10.68 -20.42
C GLU A 137 9.05 11.75 -19.59
N HIS A 138 7.72 11.61 -19.51
CA HIS A 138 6.83 12.50 -18.75
C HIS A 138 5.87 11.70 -17.88
N LEU A 139 6.37 11.17 -16.76
CA LEU A 139 5.53 10.42 -15.83
C LEU A 139 4.43 11.28 -15.18
N VAL A 140 4.72 12.56 -14.97
CA VAL A 140 3.73 13.57 -14.59
C VAL A 140 3.59 14.53 -15.74
N ASP A 141 2.35 14.70 -16.24
CA ASP A 141 2.06 15.65 -17.30
C ASP A 141 2.43 17.08 -16.85
N PRO A 142 3.37 17.76 -17.56
CA PRO A 142 3.68 19.15 -17.29
C PRO A 142 2.45 20.06 -17.40
N GLY A 143 1.43 19.68 -18.18
CA GLY A 143 0.15 20.39 -18.27
C GLY A 143 -0.59 20.48 -16.93
N CYS A 144 -0.57 19.42 -16.11
CA CYS A 144 -1.16 19.46 -14.76
C CYS A 144 -0.53 20.55 -13.88
N LEU A 145 0.79 20.77 -14.00
CA LEU A 145 1.48 21.84 -13.29
C LEU A 145 1.04 23.23 -13.76
N VAL A 146 0.87 23.40 -15.07
CA VAL A 146 0.42 24.67 -15.66
C VAL A 146 -0.99 25.02 -15.19
N VAL A 147 -1.90 24.06 -15.18
CA VAL A 147 -3.30 24.27 -14.74
C VAL A 147 -3.34 24.58 -13.24
N VAL A 148 -2.64 23.81 -12.41
CA VAL A 148 -2.61 24.08 -10.95
C VAL A 148 -2.00 25.45 -10.67
N ARG A 149 -0.90 25.81 -11.33
CA ARG A 149 -0.26 27.12 -11.17
C ARG A 149 -1.15 28.26 -11.65
N PHE A 150 -1.77 28.12 -12.83
CA PHE A 150 -2.69 29.11 -13.39
C PHE A 150 -3.86 29.38 -12.45
N VAL A 151 -4.50 28.34 -11.91
CA VAL A 151 -5.63 28.53 -11.00
C VAL A 151 -5.21 29.09 -9.64
N VAL A 152 -3.98 28.83 -9.19
CA VAL A 152 -3.41 29.49 -7.99
C VAL A 152 -3.18 30.98 -8.22
N GLU A 153 -2.60 31.35 -9.37
CA GLU A 153 -2.31 32.74 -9.72
C GLU A 153 -3.58 33.56 -9.93
N VAL A 154 -4.56 33.05 -10.67
CA VAL A 154 -5.83 33.74 -10.96
C VAL A 154 -6.64 33.96 -9.68
N LEU A 155 -6.90 32.89 -8.90
CA LEU A 155 -7.67 33.02 -7.65
C LEU A 155 -6.94 33.86 -6.59
N GLY A 156 -5.60 33.84 -6.59
CA GLY A 156 -4.78 34.68 -5.72
C GLY A 156 -4.90 36.18 -6.07
N SER A 157 -4.92 36.51 -7.37
CA SER A 157 -5.09 37.88 -7.85
C SER A 157 -6.50 38.41 -7.58
N ASP A 158 -7.54 37.63 -7.91
CA ASP A 158 -8.94 38.05 -7.73
C ASP A 158 -9.25 38.36 -6.25
N LEU A 159 -8.69 37.58 -5.33
CA LEU A 159 -8.79 37.84 -3.89
C LEU A 159 -8.04 39.10 -3.46
N ALA A 160 -6.87 39.37 -4.04
CA ALA A 160 -6.08 40.56 -3.76
C ALA A 160 -6.76 41.84 -4.27
N ASP A 161 -7.46 41.75 -5.39
CA ASP A 161 -8.23 42.84 -6.01
C ASP A 161 -9.63 43.04 -5.37
N GLY A 162 -9.96 42.22 -4.36
CA GLY A 162 -11.20 42.36 -3.59
C GLY A 162 -12.44 41.83 -4.29
N CYS A 163 -12.28 41.04 -5.36
CA CYS A 163 -13.39 40.34 -5.99
C CYS A 163 -14.01 39.34 -5.02
N VAL A 164 -15.33 39.37 -4.91
CA VAL A 164 -16.09 38.41 -4.08
C VAL A 164 -16.45 37.23 -4.97
N PRO A 165 -15.97 36.01 -4.67
CA PRO A 165 -16.33 34.83 -5.45
C PRO A 165 -17.83 34.55 -5.36
N THR A 166 -18.42 34.19 -6.49
CA THR A 166 -19.77 33.64 -6.56
C THR A 166 -19.86 32.29 -5.84
N PRO A 167 -21.06 31.85 -5.40
CA PRO A 167 -21.24 30.54 -4.80
C PRO A 167 -20.71 29.39 -5.68
N GLU A 168 -20.92 29.47 -7.01
CA GLU A 168 -20.42 28.47 -7.97
C GLU A 168 -18.89 28.42 -8.02
N GLU A 169 -18.21 29.56 -7.95
CA GLU A 169 -16.75 29.64 -7.89
C GLU A 169 -16.20 29.09 -6.56
N VAL A 170 -16.93 29.26 -5.46
CA VAL A 170 -16.57 28.65 -4.16
C VAL A 170 -16.69 27.13 -4.22
N ASP A 171 -17.74 26.60 -4.83
CA ASP A 171 -17.93 25.15 -4.99
C ASP A 171 -16.89 24.55 -5.94
N ALA A 172 -16.60 25.21 -7.07
CA ALA A 172 -15.54 24.81 -7.99
C ALA A 172 -14.16 24.84 -7.32
N ALA A 173 -13.87 25.86 -6.52
CA ALA A 173 -12.63 25.94 -5.74
C ALA A 173 -12.53 24.80 -4.72
N ALA A 174 -13.62 24.41 -4.06
CA ALA A 174 -13.65 23.29 -3.12
C ALA A 174 -13.42 21.94 -3.83
N VAL A 175 -13.97 21.73 -5.03
CA VAL A 175 -13.67 20.54 -5.86
C VAL A 175 -12.19 20.50 -6.22
N LEU A 176 -11.65 21.62 -6.68
CA LEU A 176 -10.24 21.73 -7.06
C LEU A 176 -9.30 21.50 -5.86
N GLU A 177 -9.62 22.05 -4.69
CA GLU A 177 -8.87 21.80 -3.46
C GLU A 177 -8.81 20.30 -3.14
N ARG A 178 -9.94 19.59 -3.22
CA ARG A 178 -9.96 18.13 -3.02
C ARG A 178 -9.11 17.39 -4.04
N GLN A 179 -9.17 17.79 -5.31
CA GLN A 179 -8.34 17.19 -6.36
C GLN A 179 -6.85 17.47 -6.15
N VAL A 180 -6.48 18.67 -5.71
CA VAL A 180 -5.09 19.02 -5.38
C VAL A 180 -4.60 18.22 -4.18
N VAL A 181 -5.42 18.01 -3.14
CA VAL A 181 -5.07 17.15 -2.00
C VAL A 181 -4.83 15.71 -2.46
N ALA A 182 -5.76 15.13 -3.24
CA ALA A 182 -5.62 13.79 -3.79
C ALA A 182 -4.36 13.66 -4.69
N MET A 183 -4.06 14.69 -5.50
CA MET A 183 -2.85 14.75 -6.31
C MET A 183 -1.59 14.76 -5.44
N ARG A 184 -1.55 15.55 -4.35
CA ARG A 184 -0.41 15.58 -3.42
C ARG A 184 -0.17 14.20 -2.80
N GLU A 185 -1.22 13.55 -2.30
CA GLU A 185 -1.13 12.20 -1.71
C GLU A 185 -0.66 11.18 -2.74
N SER A 186 -1.18 11.25 -3.96
CA SER A 186 -0.75 10.40 -5.09
C SER A 186 0.74 10.60 -5.42
N MET A 187 1.21 11.85 -5.47
CA MET A 187 2.64 12.14 -5.71
C MET A 187 3.54 11.67 -4.57
N VAL A 188 3.09 11.76 -3.31
CA VAL A 188 3.81 11.20 -2.14
C VAL A 188 3.95 9.69 -2.30
N ALA A 189 2.84 8.99 -2.59
CA ALA A 189 2.83 7.55 -2.77
C ALA A 189 3.73 7.12 -3.94
N LEU A 190 3.66 7.84 -5.07
CA LEU A 190 4.47 7.60 -6.25
C LEU A 190 5.96 7.80 -5.96
N ALA A 191 6.35 8.93 -5.39
CA ALA A 191 7.74 9.22 -5.04
C ALA A 191 8.27 8.19 -4.03
N GLY A 192 7.47 7.83 -3.02
CA GLY A 192 7.83 6.78 -2.05
C GLY A 192 8.08 5.44 -2.72
N ARG A 193 7.21 5.04 -3.65
CA ARG A 193 7.36 3.80 -4.43
C ARG A 193 8.62 3.82 -5.30
N LEU A 194 8.88 4.91 -6.02
CA LEU A 194 10.06 5.06 -6.87
C LEU A 194 11.37 4.98 -6.07
N ARG A 195 11.41 5.60 -4.88
CA ARG A 195 12.58 5.53 -3.98
C ARG A 195 12.81 4.11 -3.43
N ARG A 196 11.74 3.42 -3.00
CA ARG A 196 11.85 2.02 -2.56
C ARG A 196 12.32 1.12 -3.70
N GLY A 197 11.81 1.35 -4.91
CA GLY A 197 12.28 0.68 -6.13
C GLY A 197 13.78 0.92 -6.36
N ALA A 198 14.22 2.17 -6.33
CA ALA A 198 15.64 2.53 -6.48
C ALA A 198 16.51 1.78 -5.46
N ALA A 199 16.14 1.83 -4.17
CA ALA A 199 16.87 1.11 -3.11
C ALA A 199 16.92 -0.41 -3.35
N ALA A 200 15.86 -1.01 -3.89
CA ALA A 200 15.83 -2.44 -4.22
C ALA A 200 16.76 -2.81 -5.39
N PHE A 201 16.99 -1.89 -6.34
CA PHE A 201 17.89 -2.10 -7.47
C PHE A 201 19.35 -1.69 -7.19
N GLU A 202 19.61 -0.86 -6.19
CA GLU A 202 20.97 -0.39 -5.83
C GLU A 202 21.96 -1.54 -5.52
N ALA A 203 21.47 -2.65 -4.98
CA ALA A 203 22.29 -3.82 -4.69
C ALA A 203 22.61 -4.69 -5.93
N ARG A 204 22.06 -4.37 -7.11
CA ARG A 204 22.19 -5.16 -8.34
C ARG A 204 23.20 -4.52 -9.29
N PRO A 205 24.33 -5.18 -9.61
CA PRO A 205 25.30 -4.66 -10.58
C PRO A 205 24.66 -4.43 -11.95
N GLY A 206 24.93 -3.30 -12.59
CA GLY A 206 24.46 -2.98 -13.95
C GLY A 206 23.09 -2.30 -14.03
N GLU A 207 22.44 -2.04 -12.90
CA GLU A 207 21.14 -1.35 -12.82
C GLU A 207 21.28 0.14 -12.45
N GLU A 208 22.48 0.73 -12.53
CA GLU A 208 22.75 2.10 -12.08
C GLU A 208 21.92 3.13 -12.86
N ALA A 209 21.77 2.94 -14.18
CA ALA A 209 20.95 3.80 -15.03
C ALA A 209 19.46 3.74 -14.65
N LEU A 210 18.97 2.56 -14.26
CA LEU A 210 17.60 2.37 -13.78
C LEU A 210 17.39 3.07 -12.44
N VAL A 211 18.33 2.90 -11.49
CA VAL A 211 18.31 3.56 -10.18
C VAL A 211 18.28 5.08 -10.35
N ASP A 212 19.13 5.63 -11.21
CA ASP A 212 19.17 7.07 -11.49
C ASP A 212 17.88 7.58 -12.13
N ALA A 213 17.30 6.83 -13.07
CA ALA A 213 16.02 7.16 -13.67
C ALA A 213 14.89 7.17 -12.62
N LEU A 214 14.82 6.16 -11.75
CA LEU A 214 13.83 6.10 -10.67
C LEU A 214 13.96 7.28 -9.70
N ARG A 215 15.19 7.63 -9.31
CA ARG A 215 15.47 8.80 -8.46
C ARG A 215 15.04 10.11 -9.13
N ARG A 216 15.32 10.28 -10.43
CA ARG A 216 14.85 11.44 -11.21
C ARG A 216 13.33 11.54 -11.23
N GLN A 217 12.63 10.43 -11.47
CA GLN A 217 11.17 10.42 -11.45
C GLN A 217 10.60 10.73 -10.07
N ALA A 218 11.24 10.25 -8.99
CA ALA A 218 10.84 10.60 -7.63
C ALA A 218 10.97 12.11 -7.36
N ALA A 219 12.07 12.72 -7.81
CA ALA A 219 12.29 14.16 -7.69
C ALA A 219 11.24 14.97 -8.50
N ASN A 220 10.86 14.49 -9.69
CA ASN A 220 9.79 15.13 -10.48
C ASN A 220 8.45 15.09 -9.74
N ALA A 221 8.09 13.95 -9.12
CA ALA A 221 6.88 13.84 -8.32
C ALA A 221 6.91 14.76 -7.08
N ASP A 222 8.07 14.91 -6.42
CA ASP A 222 8.23 15.89 -5.33
C ASP A 222 8.05 17.33 -5.81
N ALA A 223 8.58 17.70 -6.97
CA ALA A 223 8.45 19.04 -7.53
C ALA A 223 6.99 19.39 -7.84
N VAL A 224 6.23 18.41 -8.34
CA VAL A 224 4.79 18.54 -8.56
C VAL A 224 4.04 18.73 -7.26
N ARG A 225 4.34 17.90 -6.25
CA ARG A 225 3.77 18.06 -4.90
C ARG A 225 4.07 19.44 -4.32
N ALA A 226 5.32 19.89 -4.37
CA ALA A 226 5.73 21.19 -3.83
C ALA A 226 5.01 22.36 -4.52
N THR A 227 4.83 22.29 -5.85
CA THR A 227 4.03 23.27 -6.59
C THR A 227 2.58 23.28 -6.12
N ALA A 228 2.01 22.09 -5.90
CA ALA A 228 0.68 21.97 -5.36
C ALA A 228 0.60 22.50 -3.92
N GLU A 229 1.61 22.31 -3.07
CA GLU A 229 1.71 22.76 -1.66
C GLU A 229 1.83 24.28 -1.51
N ALA A 230 2.51 24.95 -2.45
CA ALA A 230 2.57 26.42 -2.50
C ALA A 230 1.18 27.08 -2.61
N ARG A 231 0.15 26.31 -3.01
CA ARG A 231 -1.27 26.73 -2.99
C ARG A 231 -1.83 26.95 -1.59
N THR A 232 -1.21 26.46 -0.51
CA THR A 232 -1.84 26.47 0.82
C THR A 232 -2.23 27.90 1.19
N PRO A 233 -3.52 28.27 1.11
CA PRO A 233 -3.94 29.59 1.51
C PRO A 233 -3.71 29.65 3.01
N CYS A 234 -3.19 30.78 3.51
CA CYS A 234 -3.29 31.09 4.93
C CYS A 234 -4.71 30.76 5.38
N THR A 235 -4.90 29.73 6.20
CA THR A 235 -6.20 29.32 6.77
C THR A 235 -6.91 30.46 7.52
N GLY A 236 -6.20 31.57 7.76
CA GLY A 236 -6.75 32.85 8.21
C GLY A 236 -7.70 33.55 7.21
N THR A 237 -7.54 33.40 5.89
CA THR A 237 -8.37 34.15 4.92
C THR A 237 -9.74 33.50 4.69
N ARG A 238 -9.88 32.18 4.70
CA ARG A 238 -11.20 31.52 4.55
C ARG A 238 -12.14 31.85 5.72
N THR A 239 -11.61 31.87 6.94
CA THR A 239 -12.37 32.26 8.14
C THR A 239 -12.69 33.76 8.14
N GLN A 240 -11.79 34.62 7.68
CA GLN A 240 -12.03 36.05 7.55
C GLN A 240 -13.03 36.42 6.43
N VAL A 241 -12.97 35.75 5.28
CA VAL A 241 -13.89 35.97 4.16
C VAL A 241 -15.28 35.47 4.52
N LEU A 242 -15.42 34.29 5.14
CA LEU A 242 -16.70 33.78 5.64
C LEU A 242 -17.27 34.61 6.80
N ALA A 243 -16.41 35.12 7.71
CA ALA A 243 -16.84 36.02 8.78
C ALA A 243 -17.24 37.41 8.28
N ARG A 244 -16.62 37.88 7.19
CA ARG A 244 -17.00 39.13 6.52
C ARG A 244 -18.31 38.95 5.74
N ASN A 245 -18.49 37.84 5.03
CA ASN A 245 -19.71 37.57 4.25
C ASN A 245 -20.95 37.40 5.15
N ARG A 246 -20.82 36.72 6.32
CA ARG A 246 -21.87 36.69 7.35
C ARG A 246 -22.21 38.07 7.92
N ARG A 247 -21.22 38.97 8.02
CA ARG A 247 -21.42 40.34 8.51
C ARG A 247 -22.20 41.20 7.49
N TRP A 248 -21.99 40.97 6.19
CA TRP A 248 -22.76 41.63 5.13
C TRP A 248 -24.18 41.07 4.98
N GLN A 249 -24.39 39.77 5.16
CA GLN A 249 -25.73 39.17 5.15
C GLN A 249 -26.56 39.52 6.40
N GLY A 250 -25.92 39.78 7.55
CA GLY A 250 -26.60 40.27 8.76
C GLY A 250 -26.98 41.76 8.68
N ALA A 251 -26.18 42.59 8.01
CA ALA A 251 -26.45 44.02 7.86
C ALA A 251 -27.54 44.34 6.81
N GLY A 252 -27.77 43.43 5.86
CA GLY A 252 -28.78 43.61 4.80
C GLY A 252 -30.23 43.33 5.21
N ASN A 253 -30.50 42.94 6.46
CA ASN A 253 -31.85 42.54 6.91
C ASN A 253 -32.47 43.46 7.98
N GLU A 254 -31.74 44.46 8.50
CA GLU A 254 -32.27 45.43 9.48
C GLU A 254 -32.61 46.80 8.88
N GLU A 255 -32.17 47.13 7.66
CA GLU A 255 -32.47 48.44 7.03
C GLU A 255 -33.67 48.43 6.06
N CYS A 256 -34.41 47.32 5.92
CA CYS A 256 -35.60 47.24 5.06
C CYS A 256 -36.95 47.23 5.80
N GLN A 257 -36.99 47.43 7.13
CA GLN A 257 -38.25 47.46 7.89
C GLN A 257 -38.84 48.86 8.18
N ASP A 258 -38.12 49.95 7.92
CA ASP A 258 -38.61 51.32 8.16
C ASP A 258 -38.97 52.08 6.88
N MET A 259 -39.82 51.50 6.02
CA MET A 259 -40.49 52.27 4.98
C MET A 259 -41.82 51.64 4.53
N ILE A 260 -42.74 51.49 5.48
CA ILE A 260 -44.19 51.36 5.22
C ILE A 260 -44.90 52.48 5.98
N ILE A 261 -45.19 53.59 5.29
CA ILE A 261 -46.45 54.38 5.39
C ILE A 261 -46.78 54.86 3.98
#